data_AF-A0A5M6DS47-F1
#
_entry.id   AF-A0A5M6DS47-F1
#
_cell.length_a   1.000
_cell.length_b   1.000
_cell.length_c   1.000
_cell.angle_alpha   90.00
_cell.angle_beta   90.00
_cell.angle_gamma   90.00
#
_symmetry.space_group_name_H-M   'P 1'
#
loop_
_entity.id
_entity.type
_entity.pdbx_description
1 polymer ?
#
loop_
_entity_poly.entity_id
_entity_poly.type
_entity_poly.pdbx_seq_one_letter_code
_entity_poly.pdbx_strand_id
1 'polypeptide(L)'
;MTIQHYRELLENQEYLTQTLIPLYQQEEDKLSFAKMKLLHLFFENGIQQKYNIQYLETLCSLLDTTCSQLFSCTLFSNADAAAQENTARLLHFALLIDLEILLVNLRIYEVIFSTLEEYEVCANIAYLHEKVIAEINRKTAQEPQAPKILRLL
;
A
#
# COMPACT_ATOMS: atom_id res chain seq x y z
N MET A 1 11.55 -2.21 7.30
CA MET A 1 10.62 -3.15 8.00
C MET A 1 10.23 -4.29 7.07
N THR A 2 10.06 -5.51 7.58
CA THR A 2 9.63 -6.67 6.77
C THR A 2 8.10 -6.83 6.76
N ILE A 3 7.56 -7.55 5.78
CA ILE A 3 6.13 -7.92 5.72
C ILE A 3 5.68 -8.65 6.99
N GLN A 4 6.56 -9.47 7.57
CA GLN A 4 6.29 -10.20 8.81
C GLN A 4 6.08 -9.25 10.00
N HIS A 5 6.88 -8.19 10.09
CA HIS A 5 6.74 -7.17 11.12
C HIS A 5 5.40 -6.43 11.01
N TYR A 6 4.92 -6.20 9.79
CA TYR A 6 3.62 -5.59 9.57
C TYR A 6 2.43 -6.49 9.90
N ARG A 7 2.55 -7.81 9.70
CA ARG A 7 1.53 -8.77 10.14
C ARG A 7 1.42 -8.79 11.67
N GLU A 8 2.55 -8.82 12.35
CA GLU A 8 2.61 -8.74 13.81
C GLU A 8 1.99 -7.44 14.35
N LEU A 9 2.18 -6.32 13.64
CA LEU A 9 1.54 -5.04 13.97
C LEU A 9 0.02 -5.05 13.77
N LEU A 10 -0.49 -5.72 12.74
CA LEU A 10 -1.93 -5.89 12.51
C LEU A 10 -2.60 -6.78 13.56
N GLU A 11 -1.87 -7.79 14.05
CA GLU A 11 -2.35 -8.69 15.10
C GLU A 11 -2.29 -8.04 16.50
N ASN A 12 -1.45 -7.03 16.68
CA ASN A 12 -1.33 -6.27 17.91
C ASN A 12 -2.38 -5.13 17.99
N GLN A 13 -3.60 -5.51 18.35
CA GLN A 13 -4.71 -4.56 18.56
C GLN A 13 -4.40 -3.47 19.59
N GLU A 14 -3.58 -3.76 20.60
CA GLU A 14 -3.21 -2.78 21.63
C GLU A 14 -2.32 -1.68 21.03
N TYR A 15 -1.32 -2.05 20.24
CA TYR A 15 -0.47 -1.08 19.54
C TYR A 15 -1.28 -0.22 18.56
N LEU A 16 -2.20 -0.83 17.81
CA LEU A 16 -3.08 -0.10 16.90
C LEU A 16 -3.95 0.93 17.65
N THR A 17 -4.62 0.51 18.73
CA THR A 17 -5.61 1.34 19.45
C THR A 17 -5.00 2.35 20.40
N GLN A 18 -3.85 2.04 21.03
CA GLN A 18 -3.22 2.93 22.02
C GLN A 18 -2.10 3.80 21.44
N THR A 19 -1.52 3.44 20.29
CA THR A 19 -0.39 4.17 19.71
C THR A 19 -0.72 4.76 18.34
N LEU A 20 -1.10 3.92 17.38
CA LEU A 20 -1.30 4.39 16.01
C LEU A 20 -2.55 5.26 15.87
N ILE A 21 -3.73 4.80 16.28
CA ILE A 21 -4.97 5.57 16.13
C ILE A 21 -4.90 6.94 16.82
N PRO A 22 -4.46 7.07 18.09
CA PRO A 22 -4.36 8.36 18.76
C PRO A 22 -3.42 9.34 18.03
N LEU A 23 -2.35 8.82 17.41
CA LEU A 23 -1.43 9.63 16.63
C LEU A 23 -2.14 10.26 15.41
N TYR A 24 -3.01 9.55 14.71
CA TYR A 24 -3.80 10.16 13.62
C TYR A 24 -4.90 11.09 14.14
N GLN A 25 -5.48 10.83 15.31
CA GLN A 25 -6.48 11.72 15.90
C GLN A 25 -5.93 13.11 16.24
N GLN A 26 -4.64 13.19 16.60
CA GLN A 26 -3.94 14.43 16.93
C GLN A 26 -3.56 15.27 15.71
N GLU A 27 -3.57 14.69 14.51
CA GLU A 27 -3.24 15.39 13.28
C GLU A 27 -4.43 16.22 12.76
N GLU A 28 -4.17 17.49 12.44
CA GLU A 28 -5.14 18.39 11.82
C GLU A 28 -5.54 17.88 10.42
N ASP A 29 -4.56 17.45 9.63
CA ASP A 29 -4.76 16.84 8.30
C ASP A 29 -4.28 15.39 8.26
N LYS A 30 -5.18 14.49 8.67
CA LYS A 30 -4.94 13.04 8.78
C LYS A 30 -4.66 12.39 7.43
N LEU A 31 -5.24 12.94 6.35
CA LEU A 31 -5.14 12.41 4.99
C LEU A 31 -3.75 12.71 4.41
N SER A 32 -3.31 13.96 4.52
CA SER A 32 -1.95 14.36 4.15
C SER A 32 -0.92 13.62 5.01
N PHE A 33 -1.18 13.47 6.31
CA PHE A 33 -0.30 12.72 7.20
C PHE A 33 -0.15 11.24 6.78
N ALA A 34 -1.25 10.55 6.50
CA ALA A 34 -1.25 9.17 6.01
C ALA A 34 -0.46 9.02 4.71
N LYS A 35 -0.72 9.91 3.75
CA LYS A 35 -0.02 9.98 2.47
C LYS A 35 1.50 10.13 2.67
N MET A 36 1.93 11.09 3.50
CA MET A 36 3.35 11.34 3.76
C MET A 36 4.03 10.16 4.46
N LYS A 37 3.36 9.53 5.43
CA LYS A 37 3.84 8.31 6.10
C LYS A 37 4.07 7.18 5.10
N LEU A 38 3.13 6.95 4.19
CA LEU A 38 3.25 5.90 3.18
C LEU A 38 4.37 6.19 2.19
N LEU A 39 4.48 7.41 1.69
CA LEU A 39 5.58 7.81 0.80
C LEU A 39 6.95 7.67 1.46
N HIS A 40 7.06 8.10 2.72
CA HIS A 40 8.29 7.99 3.49
C HIS A 40 8.72 6.52 3.64
N LEU A 41 7.78 5.62 3.94
CA LEU A 41 8.04 4.20 4.05
C LEU A 41 8.65 3.62 2.76
N PHE A 42 8.04 3.91 1.60
CA PHE A 42 8.52 3.38 0.33
C PHE A 42 9.90 3.93 -0.03
N PHE A 43 10.13 5.21 0.22
CA PHE A 43 11.43 5.84 0.04
C PHE A 43 12.51 5.21 0.93
N GLU A 44 12.23 5.08 2.23
CA GLU A 44 13.15 4.48 3.20
C GLU A 44 13.46 3.02 2.86
N ASN A 45 12.42 2.22 2.55
CA ASN A 45 12.59 0.82 2.16
C ASN A 45 13.41 0.71 0.87
N GLY A 46 13.15 1.54 -0.14
CA GLY A 46 13.92 1.56 -1.38
C GLY A 46 15.40 1.87 -1.16
N ILE A 47 15.73 2.82 -0.28
CA ILE A 47 17.12 3.13 0.11
C ILE A 47 17.75 1.92 0.81
N GLN A 48 17.07 1.32 1.78
CA GLN A 48 17.57 0.15 2.52
C GLN A 48 17.86 -1.03 1.60
N GLN A 49 16.99 -1.26 0.61
CA GLN A 49 17.12 -2.32 -0.39
C GLN A 49 18.04 -1.95 -1.57
N LYS A 50 18.66 -0.76 -1.56
CA LYS A 50 19.55 -0.23 -2.61
C LYS A 50 18.89 -0.24 -4.00
N TYR A 51 17.62 0.15 -4.06
CA TYR A 51 16.91 0.31 -5.32
C TYR A 51 17.63 1.31 -6.23
N ASN A 52 17.49 1.10 -7.53
CA ASN A 52 17.92 2.08 -8.50
C ASN A 52 17.16 3.40 -8.25
N ILE A 53 17.86 4.53 -8.26
CA ILE A 53 17.28 5.85 -7.94
C ILE A 53 16.11 6.18 -8.88
N GLN A 54 16.25 5.92 -10.18
CA GLN A 54 15.20 6.18 -11.18
C GLN A 54 13.94 5.35 -10.89
N TYR A 55 14.11 4.09 -10.47
CA TYR A 55 12.99 3.24 -10.08
C TYR A 55 12.28 3.81 -8.86
N LEU A 56 13.04 4.18 -7.83
CA LEU A 56 12.49 4.71 -6.58
C LEU A 56 11.73 6.03 -6.80
N GLU A 57 12.30 6.96 -7.58
CA GLU A 57 11.64 8.21 -7.95
C GLU A 57 10.33 7.97 -8.70
N THR A 58 10.34 7.06 -9.69
CA THR A 58 9.15 6.72 -10.47
C THR A 58 8.08 6.05 -9.60
N LEU A 59 8.49 5.12 -8.73
CA LEU A 59 7.60 4.43 -7.80
C LEU A 59 6.93 5.43 -6.87
N CYS A 60 7.72 6.30 -6.23
CA CYS A 60 7.21 7.31 -5.30
C CYS A 60 6.32 8.34 -6.01
N SER A 61 6.62 8.73 -7.25
CA SER A 61 5.76 9.64 -8.03
C SER A 61 4.41 9.03 -8.38
N LEU A 62 4.39 7.76 -8.82
CA LEU A 62 3.14 7.03 -9.10
C LEU A 62 2.33 6.81 -7.81
N LEU A 63 3.02 6.49 -6.71
CA LEU A 63 2.40 6.32 -5.40
C LEU A 63 1.83 7.64 -4.89
N ASP A 64 2.55 8.76 -5.01
CA ASP A 64 2.09 10.10 -4.60
C ASP A 64 0.80 10.50 -5.31
N THR A 65 0.75 10.26 -6.62
CA THR A 65 -0.43 10.52 -7.45
C THR A 65 -1.61 9.65 -7.01
N THR A 66 -1.37 8.35 -6.82
CA THR A 66 -2.42 7.39 -6.40
C THR A 66 -2.90 7.69 -4.99
N CYS A 67 -2.01 8.00 -4.05
CA CYS A 67 -2.34 8.34 -2.67
C CYS A 67 -3.11 9.65 -2.54
N SER A 68 -2.82 10.64 -3.39
CA SER A 68 -3.59 11.89 -3.43
C SER A 68 -5.06 11.66 -3.80
N GLN A 69 -5.33 10.63 -4.59
CA GLN A 69 -6.68 10.21 -4.91
C GLN A 69 -7.25 9.35 -3.78
N LEU A 70 -6.45 8.41 -3.26
CA LEU A 70 -6.81 7.45 -2.18
C LEU A 70 -7.31 8.17 -0.93
N PHE A 71 -6.51 9.11 -0.44
CA PHE A 71 -6.78 9.90 0.75
C PHE A 71 -7.50 11.21 0.38
N SER A 72 -8.53 11.10 -0.46
CA SER A 72 -9.45 12.19 -0.75
C SER A 72 -10.88 11.79 -0.39
N CYS A 73 -11.75 12.77 -0.09
CA CYS A 73 -13.17 12.51 0.19
C CYS A 73 -13.98 12.11 -1.06
N THR A 74 -13.35 11.97 -2.24
CA THR A 74 -14.04 11.56 -3.46
C THR A 74 -13.91 10.04 -3.64
N LEU A 75 -15.04 9.36 -3.85
CA LEU A 75 -15.07 7.90 -4.05
C LEU A 75 -14.38 7.48 -5.36
N PHE A 76 -13.52 6.46 -5.28
CA PHE A 76 -12.82 5.86 -6.43
C PHE A 76 -13.76 5.29 -7.49
N SER A 77 -14.93 4.77 -7.10
CA SER A 77 -15.93 4.24 -8.03
C SER A 77 -16.51 5.32 -8.96
N ASN A 78 -16.44 6.57 -8.52
CA ASN A 78 -16.87 7.75 -9.28
C ASN A 78 -15.65 8.52 -9.83
N ALA A 79 -14.43 8.05 -9.54
CA ALA A 79 -13.23 8.74 -9.94
C ALA A 79 -13.04 8.65 -11.45
N ASP A 80 -12.68 9.80 -12.01
CA ASP A 80 -12.33 10.05 -13.40
C ASP A 80 -11.43 8.94 -13.98
N ALA A 81 -11.52 8.69 -15.28
CA ALA A 81 -10.72 7.69 -15.99
C ALA A 81 -9.22 7.84 -15.71
N ALA A 82 -8.76 9.07 -15.47
CA ALA A 82 -7.39 9.38 -15.07
C ALA A 82 -6.96 8.70 -13.76
N ALA A 83 -7.84 8.56 -12.77
CA ALA A 83 -7.52 7.90 -11.50
C ALA A 83 -7.34 6.39 -11.65
N GLN A 84 -8.19 5.77 -12.48
CA GLN A 84 -8.07 4.35 -12.82
C GLN A 84 -6.78 4.08 -13.60
N GLU A 85 -6.43 4.96 -14.55
CA GLU A 85 -5.19 4.87 -15.30
C GLU A 85 -3.95 5.00 -14.41
N ASN A 86 -3.92 5.99 -13.52
CA ASN A 86 -2.79 6.17 -12.59
C ASN A 86 -2.60 4.97 -11.68
N THR A 87 -3.71 4.42 -11.17
CA THR A 87 -3.68 3.19 -10.36
C THR A 87 -3.11 2.03 -11.18
N ALA A 88 -3.59 1.80 -12.40
CA ALA A 88 -3.08 0.73 -13.26
C ALA A 88 -1.58 0.90 -13.57
N ARG A 89 -1.13 2.14 -13.81
CA ARG A 89 0.30 2.45 -14.03
C ARG A 89 1.15 2.12 -12.81
N LEU A 90 0.72 2.51 -11.60
CA LEU A 90 1.41 2.14 -10.35
C LEU A 90 1.54 0.62 -10.22
N LEU A 91 0.42 -0.09 -10.36
CA LEU A 91 0.35 -1.54 -10.15
C LEU A 91 1.24 -2.31 -11.13
N HIS A 92 1.19 -1.95 -12.41
CA HIS A 92 2.03 -2.59 -13.43
C HIS A 92 3.52 -2.29 -13.25
N PHE A 93 3.86 -1.06 -12.89
CA PHE A 93 5.24 -0.62 -12.69
C PHE A 93 5.91 -1.26 -11.47
N ALA A 94 5.20 -1.31 -10.34
CA ALA A 94 5.76 -1.74 -9.05
C ALA A 94 6.28 -3.20 -9.08
N LEU A 95 7.39 -3.46 -8.39
CA LEU A 95 7.89 -4.80 -8.14
C LEU A 95 6.92 -5.57 -7.23
N LEU A 96 6.98 -6.90 -7.28
CA LEU A 96 6.12 -7.77 -6.47
C LEU A 96 6.23 -7.44 -4.97
N ILE A 97 7.47 -7.28 -4.48
CA ILE A 97 7.73 -6.94 -3.07
C ILE A 97 7.14 -5.59 -2.66
N ASP A 98 7.13 -4.61 -3.57
CA ASP A 98 6.55 -3.28 -3.31
C ASP A 98 5.03 -3.34 -3.24
N LEU A 99 4.41 -4.19 -4.08
CA LEU A 99 2.97 -4.45 -4.02
C LEU A 99 2.58 -5.16 -2.72
N GLU A 100 3.38 -6.12 -2.26
CA GLU A 100 3.15 -6.79 -0.97
C GLU A 100 3.25 -5.80 0.20
N ILE A 101 4.24 -4.90 0.18
CA ILE A 101 4.36 -3.82 1.18
C ILE A 101 3.15 -2.90 1.12
N LEU A 102 2.71 -2.51 -0.09
CA LEU A 102 1.53 -1.66 -0.28
C LEU A 102 0.29 -2.33 0.30
N LEU A 103 0.08 -3.60 -0.01
CA LEU A 103 -1.08 -4.38 0.45
C LEU A 103 -1.23 -4.33 1.97
N VAL A 104 -0.13 -4.59 2.70
CA VAL A 104 -0.20 -4.62 4.16
C VAL A 104 -0.44 -3.24 4.75
N ASN A 105 0.16 -2.19 4.16
CA ASN A 105 -0.06 -0.82 4.62
C ASN A 105 -1.48 -0.35 4.36
N LEU A 106 -2.08 -0.70 3.22
CA LEU A 106 -3.48 -0.42 2.95
C LEU A 106 -4.38 -1.02 4.02
N ARG A 107 -4.11 -2.25 4.46
CA ARG A 107 -4.88 -2.88 5.53
C ARG A 107 -4.75 -2.15 6.88
N ILE A 108 -3.56 -1.64 7.20
CA ILE A 108 -3.34 -0.83 8.41
C ILE A 108 -4.13 0.47 8.33
N TYR A 109 -4.06 1.17 7.19
CA TYR A 109 -4.82 2.39 6.97
C TYR A 109 -6.32 2.16 7.03
N GLU A 110 -6.83 1.05 6.51
CA GLU A 110 -8.24 0.70 6.62
C GLU A 110 -8.70 0.60 8.09
N VAL A 111 -7.90 -0.03 8.97
CA VAL A 111 -8.21 -0.13 10.40
C VAL A 111 -8.17 1.24 11.07
N ILE A 112 -7.18 2.06 10.74
CA ILE A 112 -7.06 3.42 11.29
C ILE A 112 -8.27 4.25 10.86
N PHE A 113 -8.54 4.36 9.56
CA PHE A 113 -9.57 5.23 9.03
C PHE A 113 -11.00 4.74 9.31
N SER A 114 -11.22 3.43 9.47
CA SER A 114 -12.50 2.91 9.95
C SER A 114 -12.77 3.31 11.40
N THR A 115 -11.73 3.34 12.25
CA THR A 115 -11.85 3.80 13.64
C THR A 115 -12.06 5.32 13.72
N LEU A 116 -11.57 6.05 12.73
CA LEU A 116 -11.78 7.50 12.60
C LEU A 116 -13.10 7.86 11.90
N GLU A 117 -13.91 6.86 11.50
CA GLU A 117 -15.17 7.03 10.77
C GLU A 117 -15.02 7.75 9.40
N GLU A 118 -13.85 7.64 8.78
CA GLU A 118 -13.54 8.19 7.44
C GLU A 118 -13.94 7.18 6.35
N TYR A 119 -15.25 6.95 6.20
CA TYR A 119 -15.78 5.84 5.42
C TYR A 119 -15.49 5.92 3.91
N GLU A 120 -15.49 7.11 3.31
CA GLU A 120 -15.13 7.29 1.89
C GLU A 120 -13.68 6.89 1.63
N VAL A 121 -12.78 7.22 2.55
CA VAL A 121 -11.37 6.83 2.48
C VAL A 121 -11.24 5.32 2.63
N CYS A 122 -12.01 4.70 3.53
CA CYS A 122 -12.06 3.24 3.67
C CYS A 122 -12.52 2.56 2.37
N ALA A 123 -13.54 3.10 1.70
CA ALA A 123 -13.99 2.57 0.41
C ALA A 123 -12.90 2.67 -0.67
N ASN A 124 -12.16 3.78 -0.71
CA ASN A 124 -11.03 3.96 -1.62
C ASN A 124 -9.89 2.96 -1.32
N ILE A 125 -9.57 2.75 -0.05
CA ILE A 125 -8.58 1.77 0.41
C ILE A 125 -8.98 0.36 0.00
N ALA A 126 -10.24 -0.04 0.25
CA ALA A 126 -10.75 -1.35 -0.14
C ALA A 126 -10.64 -1.59 -1.65
N TYR A 127 -11.02 -0.59 -2.45
CA TYR A 127 -10.87 -0.65 -3.91
C TYR A 127 -9.41 -0.88 -4.33
N LEU A 128 -8.47 -0.08 -3.83
CA LEU A 128 -7.05 -0.22 -4.19
C LEU A 128 -6.50 -1.57 -3.70
N HIS A 129 -6.89 -2.01 -2.51
CA HIS A 129 -6.49 -3.29 -1.92
C HIS A 129 -6.87 -4.46 -2.84
N GLU A 130 -8.09 -4.49 -3.37
CA GLU A 130 -8.51 -5.51 -4.34
C GLU A 130 -7.67 -5.49 -5.62
N LYS A 131 -7.34 -4.30 -6.14
CA LYS A 131 -6.49 -4.16 -7.34
C LYS A 131 -5.07 -4.61 -7.10
N VAL A 132 -4.50 -4.32 -5.93
CA VAL A 132 -3.17 -4.80 -5.53
C VAL A 132 -3.14 -6.34 -5.46
N ILE A 133 -4.15 -6.96 -4.85
CA ILE A 133 -4.27 -8.44 -4.80
C ILE A 133 -4.30 -9.02 -6.21
N ALA A 134 -5.13 -8.46 -7.09
CA ALA A 134 -5.24 -8.94 -8.47
C ALA A 134 -3.90 -8.86 -9.22
N GLU A 135 -3.15 -7.77 -9.03
CA GLU A 135 -1.85 -7.58 -9.68
C GLU A 135 -0.76 -8.50 -9.10
N ILE A 136 -0.73 -8.70 -7.78
CA ILE A 136 0.15 -9.69 -7.13
C ILE A 136 -0.08 -11.07 -7.74
N ASN A 137 -1.34 -11.52 -7.78
CA ASN A 137 -1.70 -12.83 -8.35
C ASN A 137 -1.27 -12.95 -9.82
N ARG A 138 -1.45 -11.87 -10.61
CA ARG A 138 -1.02 -11.82 -12.00
C ARG A 138 0.49 -11.97 -12.14
N LYS A 139 1.27 -11.24 -11.34
CA LYS A 139 2.75 -11.28 -11.38
C LYS A 139 3.29 -12.62 -10.90
N THR A 140 2.75 -13.18 -9.82
CA THR A 140 3.13 -14.51 -9.32
C THR A 140 2.83 -15.62 -10.32
N ALA A 141 1.70 -15.55 -11.06
CA ALA A 141 1.37 -16.52 -12.09
C ALA A 141 2.30 -16.46 -13.33
N GLN A 142 3.04 -15.37 -13.51
CA GLN A 142 3.96 -15.16 -14.62
C GLN A 142 5.42 -15.51 -14.27
N GLU A 143 5.74 -15.76 -12.99
CA GLU A 143 7.07 -16.24 -12.61
C GLU A 143 7.26 -17.69 -13.11
N PRO A 144 8.37 -17.99 -13.81
CA PRO A 144 8.65 -19.35 -14.23
C PRO A 144 8.77 -20.23 -12.98
N GLN A 145 7.91 -21.24 -12.86
CA GLN A 145 8.05 -22.24 -11.80
C GLN A 145 9.43 -22.90 -11.95
N ALA A 146 10.34 -22.60 -11.01
CA ALA A 146 11.58 -23.34 -10.91
C ALA A 146 11.22 -24.84 -10.81
N PRO A 147 11.84 -25.72 -11.62
CA PRO A 147 11.51 -27.13 -11.61
C PRO A 147 11.70 -27.65 -10.18
N LYS A 148 10.63 -28.22 -9.61
CA LYS A 148 10.72 -29.03 -8.40
C LYS A 148 11.76 -30.10 -8.68
N ILE A 149 12.96 -29.93 -8.13
CA ILE A 149 13.94 -31.01 -8.07
C ILE A 149 13.28 -32.08 -7.19
N LEU A 150 12.62 -33.04 -7.84
CA LEU A 150 12.34 -34.35 -7.29
C LEU A 150 13.70 -34.93 -6.91
N ARG A 151 14.11 -34.71 -5.66
CA ARG A 151 15.15 -35.52 -5.04
C ARG A 151 14.54 -36.91 -4.85
N LEU A 152 14.68 -37.73 -5.87
CA LEU A 152 14.73 -39.19 -5.73
C LEU A 152 15.97 -39.51 -4.91
N LEU A 153 15.78 -39.75 -3.61
CA LEU A 153 16.60 -40.66 -2.80
C LEU A 153 15.68 -41.30 -1.74
#